data_AF-A0A101E2Y2-F1
#
_entry.id   AF-A0A101E2Y2-F1
#
_cell.length_a   1.000
_cell.length_b   1.000
_cell.length_c   1.000
_cell.angle_alpha   90.00
_cell.angle_beta   90.00
_cell.angle_gamma   90.00
#
_symmetry.space_group_name_H-M   'P 1'
#
loop_
_entity.id
_entity.type
_entity.pdbx_description
1 polymer ?
#
loop_
_entity_poly.entity_id
_entity_poly.type
_entity_poly.pdbx_seq_one_letter_code
_entity_poly.pdbx_strand_id
1 'polypeptide(L)'
;IGMVSNEEIIKTIAKGLKEYGVEKVVLDPVMIAKSGDPLLKPEAMKALKEELLPLSLVVTPNLMEAKELTGMEIKNISDMKEAAKKILSLGAKVVLVKGGHLEGEAVDVFYDGVEFYEIKAERINTKNTHGTGCTFSSAIAANLALGYDLLEAVKRAKRYITGAIKNSLSIGHGVGPTNHFWNVEFKQ
;
A
#
# COMPACT_ATOMS: atom_id res chain seq x y z
N ILE A 1 -2.47 5.98 6.80
CA ILE A 1 -3.22 5.10 7.72
C ILE A 1 -2.77 3.67 7.46
N GLY A 2 -2.35 2.94 8.50
CA GLY A 2 -1.94 1.54 8.41
C GLY A 2 -3.01 0.60 8.96
N MET A 3 -2.59 -0.47 9.64
CA MET A 3 -3.52 -1.42 10.27
C MET A 3 -4.41 -0.74 11.32
N VAL A 4 -5.72 -0.97 11.20
CA VAL A 4 -6.77 -0.44 12.09
C VAL A 4 -7.64 -1.62 12.53
N SER A 5 -7.78 -1.89 13.82
CA SER A 5 -8.26 -3.20 14.29
C SER A 5 -9.79 -3.37 14.37
N ASN A 6 -10.55 -2.27 14.38
CA ASN A 6 -12.01 -2.32 14.53
C ASN A 6 -12.71 -1.11 13.90
N GLU A 7 -14.03 -1.23 13.80
CA GLU A 7 -14.92 -0.20 13.24
C GLU A 7 -14.88 1.14 14.00
N GLU A 8 -14.78 1.12 15.33
CA GLU A 8 -14.78 2.33 16.16
C GLU A 8 -13.55 3.21 15.87
N ILE A 9 -12.38 2.59 15.75
CA ILE A 9 -11.12 3.26 15.37
C ILE A 9 -11.25 3.84 13.96
N ILE A 10 -11.80 3.07 13.02
CA ILE A 10 -12.01 3.50 11.63
C ILE A 10 -12.90 4.76 11.58
N LYS A 11 -14.04 4.74 12.26
CA LYS A 11 -14.97 5.88 12.33
C LYS A 11 -14.34 7.09 13.01
N THR A 12 -13.55 6.87 14.06
CA THR A 12 -12.83 7.95 14.76
C THR A 12 -11.81 8.62 13.85
N ILE A 13 -11.03 7.82 13.10
CA ILE A 13 -10.07 8.35 12.12
C ILE A 13 -10.80 9.12 11.02
N ALA A 14 -11.86 8.54 10.44
CA ALA A 14 -12.64 9.18 9.39
C ALA A 14 -13.23 10.53 9.84
N LYS A 15 -13.75 10.59 11.08
CA LYS A 15 -14.22 11.84 11.68
C LYS A 15 -13.09 12.88 11.78
N GLY A 16 -11.94 12.49 12.32
CA GLY A 16 -10.79 13.39 12.44
C GLY A 16 -10.29 13.90 11.09
N LEU A 17 -10.18 13.03 10.08
CA LEU A 17 -9.77 13.43 8.73
C LEU A 17 -10.72 14.50 8.13
N LYS A 18 -12.03 14.32 8.30
CA LYS A 18 -13.06 15.27 7.84
C LYS A 18 -12.96 16.59 8.62
N GLU A 19 -12.84 16.53 9.95
CA GLU A 19 -12.76 17.69 10.84
C GLU A 19 -11.56 18.60 10.53
N TYR A 20 -10.40 18.00 10.27
CA TYR A 20 -9.17 18.73 9.94
C TYR A 20 -8.96 18.99 8.44
N GLY A 21 -9.91 18.59 7.57
CA GLY A 21 -9.81 18.81 6.13
C GLY A 21 -8.60 18.14 5.48
N VAL A 22 -8.21 16.94 5.93
CA VAL A 22 -7.00 16.27 5.43
C VAL A 22 -7.25 15.71 4.03
N GLU A 23 -6.62 16.31 3.00
CA GLU A 23 -6.84 15.89 1.61
C GLU A 23 -5.87 14.81 1.11
N LYS A 24 -4.64 14.78 1.64
CA LYS A 24 -3.55 13.90 1.17
C LYS A 24 -3.48 12.59 1.95
N VAL A 25 -4.60 11.86 2.01
CA VAL A 25 -4.69 10.61 2.77
C VAL A 25 -4.10 9.44 1.98
N VAL A 26 -3.05 8.82 2.52
CA VAL A 26 -2.51 7.54 2.06
C VAL A 26 -3.06 6.43 2.93
N LEU A 27 -3.85 5.52 2.36
CA LEU A 27 -4.42 4.37 3.05
C LEU A 27 -3.74 3.07 2.62
N ASP A 28 -3.09 2.39 3.57
CA ASP A 28 -2.62 1.01 3.41
C ASP A 28 -3.68 0.10 4.04
N PRO A 29 -4.54 -0.57 3.25
CA PRO A 29 -5.66 -1.33 3.77
C PRO A 29 -5.17 -2.70 4.27
N VAL A 30 -4.42 -2.68 5.38
CA VAL A 30 -3.84 -3.88 6.00
C VAL A 30 -4.97 -4.73 6.56
N MET A 31 -5.44 -5.69 5.75
CA MET A 31 -6.62 -6.52 6.04
C MET A 31 -6.26 -7.99 6.26
N ILE A 32 -5.11 -8.42 5.73
CA ILE A 32 -4.67 -9.82 5.77
C ILE A 32 -3.22 -9.87 6.24
N ALA A 33 -2.94 -10.75 7.20
CA ALA A 33 -1.60 -11.02 7.65
C ALA A 33 -0.77 -11.66 6.53
N LYS A 34 0.56 -11.60 6.64
CA LYS A 34 1.43 -12.32 5.69
C LYS A 34 1.21 -13.84 5.68
N SER A 35 0.67 -14.39 6.78
CA SER A 35 0.27 -15.80 6.90
C SER A 35 -1.04 -16.13 6.16
N GLY A 36 -1.77 -15.12 5.67
CA GLY A 36 -3.09 -15.28 5.05
C GLY A 36 -4.26 -15.11 6.01
N ASP A 37 -4.00 -14.94 7.32
CA ASP A 37 -5.06 -14.80 8.32
C ASP A 37 -5.77 -13.44 8.20
N PRO A 38 -7.11 -13.39 8.28
CA PRO A 38 -7.85 -12.14 8.35
C PRO A 38 -7.45 -11.33 9.59
N LEU A 39 -7.09 -10.06 9.39
CA LEU A 39 -6.78 -9.12 10.47
C LEU A 39 -7.99 -8.27 10.86
N LEU A 40 -8.96 -8.13 9.96
CA LEU A 40 -10.19 -7.38 10.19
C LEU A 40 -11.39 -8.30 10.40
N LYS A 41 -12.24 -7.92 11.36
CA LYS A 41 -13.60 -8.43 11.44
C LYS A 41 -14.45 -7.92 10.26
N PRO A 42 -15.50 -8.63 9.83
CA PRO A 42 -16.36 -8.20 8.73
C PRO A 42 -16.91 -6.77 8.87
N GLU A 43 -17.24 -6.35 10.08
CA GLU A 43 -17.75 -5.01 10.37
C GLU A 43 -16.68 -3.94 10.15
N ALA A 44 -15.43 -4.23 10.52
CA ALA A 44 -14.29 -3.33 10.29
C ALA A 44 -13.96 -3.23 8.79
N MET A 45 -14.08 -4.32 8.04
CA MET A 45 -13.95 -4.32 6.58
C MET A 45 -15.00 -3.42 5.92
N LYS A 46 -16.26 -3.54 6.35
CA LYS A 46 -17.36 -2.68 5.87
C LYS A 46 -17.07 -1.21 6.18
N ALA A 47 -16.70 -0.90 7.42
CA ALA A 47 -16.38 0.47 7.83
C ALA A 47 -15.19 1.04 7.04
N LEU A 48 -14.14 0.25 6.77
CA LEU A 48 -13.01 0.69 5.94
C LEU A 48 -13.47 1.10 4.54
N LYS A 49 -14.36 0.30 3.93
CA LYS A 49 -14.92 0.56 2.60
C LYS A 49 -15.81 1.80 2.58
N GLU A 50 -16.66 1.98 3.59
CA GLU A 50 -17.65 3.07 3.62
C GLU A 50 -17.09 4.40 4.14
N GLU A 51 -16.11 4.38 5.06
CA GLU A 51 -15.65 5.59 5.76
C GLU A 51 -14.25 6.05 5.35
N LEU A 52 -13.32 5.14 5.02
CA LEU A 52 -11.92 5.50 4.75
C LEU A 52 -11.57 5.51 3.27
N LEU A 53 -12.07 4.56 2.47
CA LEU A 53 -11.83 4.58 1.01
C LEU A 53 -12.27 5.90 0.37
N PRO A 54 -13.47 6.45 0.65
CA PRO A 54 -13.93 7.72 0.05
C PRO A 54 -13.08 8.94 0.43
N LEU A 55 -12.33 8.88 1.54
CA LEU A 55 -11.46 9.94 2.00
C LEU A 55 -10.02 9.80 1.48
N SER A 56 -9.69 8.67 0.85
CA SER A 56 -8.32 8.35 0.48
C SER A 56 -7.92 9.04 -0.83
N LEU A 57 -6.84 9.82 -0.79
CA LEU A 57 -6.16 10.28 -2.01
C LEU A 57 -5.60 9.07 -2.76
N VAL A 58 -4.95 8.15 -2.06
CA VAL A 58 -4.47 6.90 -2.63
C VAL A 58 -4.68 5.75 -1.66
N VAL A 59 -5.17 4.63 -2.17
CA VAL A 59 -5.20 3.35 -1.46
C VAL A 59 -4.17 2.39 -2.06
N THR A 60 -3.43 1.67 -1.22
CA THR A 60 -2.28 0.85 -1.65
C THR A 60 -2.45 -0.65 -1.36
N PRO A 61 -3.51 -1.34 -1.85
CA PRO A 61 -3.73 -2.75 -1.54
C PRO A 61 -2.67 -3.66 -2.19
N ASN A 62 -2.26 -4.72 -1.51
CA ASN A 62 -1.56 -5.85 -2.13
C ASN A 62 -2.57 -6.77 -2.86
N LEU A 63 -2.09 -7.82 -3.55
CA LEU A 63 -2.97 -8.73 -4.30
C LEU A 63 -4.06 -9.40 -3.45
N MET A 64 -3.73 -9.85 -2.23
CA MET A 64 -4.70 -10.48 -1.33
C MET A 64 -5.74 -9.46 -0.83
N GLU A 65 -5.27 -8.27 -0.46
CA GLU A 65 -6.13 -7.15 -0.05
C GLU A 65 -7.04 -6.69 -1.19
N ALA A 66 -6.53 -6.61 -2.42
CA ALA A 66 -7.30 -6.25 -3.60
C ALA A 66 -8.34 -7.32 -3.94
N LYS A 67 -8.02 -8.61 -3.76
CA LYS A 67 -8.97 -9.71 -3.87
C LYS A 67 -10.14 -9.55 -2.88
N GLU A 68 -9.86 -9.28 -1.62
CA GLU A 68 -10.92 -9.05 -0.60
C GLU A 68 -11.77 -7.81 -0.87
N LEU A 69 -11.15 -6.73 -1.37
CA LEU A 69 -11.89 -5.52 -1.70
C LEU A 69 -12.84 -5.72 -2.89
N THR A 70 -12.45 -6.54 -3.86
CA THR A 70 -13.14 -6.67 -5.17
C THR A 70 -13.94 -7.95 -5.35
N GLY A 71 -13.68 -8.97 -4.54
CA GLY A 71 -14.17 -10.34 -4.74
C GLY A 71 -13.58 -11.04 -5.98
N MET A 72 -12.51 -10.51 -6.56
CA MET A 72 -11.89 -11.06 -7.78
C MET A 72 -10.61 -11.84 -7.47
N GLU A 73 -10.39 -12.93 -8.21
CA GLU A 73 -9.05 -13.51 -8.33
C GLU A 73 -8.16 -12.58 -9.16
N ILE A 74 -6.90 -12.42 -8.75
CA ILE A 74 -5.93 -11.54 -9.42
C ILE A 74 -4.67 -12.35 -9.69
N LYS A 75 -4.45 -12.71 -10.95
CA LYS A 75 -3.35 -13.60 -11.37
C LYS A 75 -2.35 -12.95 -12.31
N ASN A 76 -2.71 -11.82 -12.91
CA ASN A 76 -1.86 -11.11 -13.87
C ASN A 76 -2.10 -9.59 -13.82
N ILE A 77 -1.32 -8.84 -14.60
CA ILE A 77 -1.40 -7.36 -14.66
C ILE A 77 -2.77 -6.88 -15.17
N SER A 78 -3.41 -7.60 -16.10
CA SER A 78 -4.76 -7.25 -16.58
C SER A 78 -5.78 -7.32 -15.45
N ASP A 79 -5.72 -8.37 -14.63
CA ASP A 79 -6.60 -8.52 -13.47
C ASP A 79 -6.34 -7.41 -12.44
N MET A 80 -5.08 -7.00 -12.25
CA MET A 80 -4.73 -5.87 -11.37
C MET A 80 -5.36 -4.55 -11.86
N LYS A 81 -5.39 -4.31 -13.17
CA LYS A 81 -6.04 -3.12 -13.76
C LYS A 81 -7.54 -3.14 -13.52
N GLU A 82 -8.19 -4.29 -13.71
CA GLU A 82 -9.63 -4.45 -13.42
C GLU A 82 -9.94 -4.31 -11.92
N ALA A 83 -9.11 -4.89 -11.05
CA ALA A 83 -9.23 -4.71 -9.62
C ALA A 83 -9.09 -3.23 -9.22
N ALA A 84 -8.14 -2.50 -9.82
CA ALA A 84 -7.96 -1.07 -9.58
C ALA A 84 -9.20 -0.25 -9.93
N LYS A 85 -9.86 -0.54 -11.08
CA LYS A 85 -11.13 0.10 -11.45
C LYS A 85 -12.23 -0.15 -10.43
N LYS A 86 -12.39 -1.40 -9.99
CA LYS A 86 -13.40 -1.75 -8.97
C LYS A 86 -13.13 -1.06 -7.65
N ILE A 87 -11.89 -1.03 -7.19
CA ILE A 87 -11.53 -0.36 -5.93
C ILE A 87 -11.74 1.15 -6.03
N LEU A 88 -11.45 1.76 -7.18
CA LEU A 88 -11.72 3.18 -7.41
C LEU A 88 -13.22 3.49 -7.27
N SER A 89 -14.09 2.60 -7.77
CA SER A 89 -15.55 2.75 -7.63
C SER A 89 -16.06 2.68 -6.19
N LEU A 90 -15.22 2.22 -5.24
CA LEU A 90 -15.51 2.28 -3.80
C LEU A 90 -15.21 3.66 -3.17
N GLY A 91 -14.72 4.63 -3.96
CA GLY A 91 -14.60 6.03 -3.56
C GLY A 91 -13.17 6.56 -3.40
N ALA A 92 -12.14 5.72 -3.50
CA ALA A 92 -10.76 6.19 -3.49
C ALA A 92 -10.48 7.07 -4.73
N LYS A 93 -9.68 8.13 -4.57
CA LYS A 93 -9.32 9.01 -5.71
C LYS A 93 -8.32 8.35 -6.66
N VAL A 94 -7.40 7.56 -6.12
CA VAL A 94 -6.38 6.82 -6.85
C VAL A 94 -6.17 5.45 -6.20
N VAL A 95 -5.88 4.43 -7.02
CA VAL A 95 -5.59 3.07 -6.55
C VAL A 95 -4.20 2.65 -7.01
N LEU A 96 -3.42 2.10 -6.07
CA LEU A 96 -2.12 1.49 -6.34
C LEU A 96 -2.12 0.01 -5.90
N VAL A 97 -2.38 -0.89 -6.84
CA VAL A 97 -2.35 -2.34 -6.58
C VAL A 97 -0.92 -2.85 -6.61
N LYS A 98 -0.43 -3.34 -5.47
CA LYS A 98 0.95 -3.84 -5.29
C LYS A 98 1.05 -5.28 -5.80
N GLY A 99 1.85 -5.51 -6.84
CA GLY A 99 1.92 -6.81 -7.53
C GLY A 99 3.14 -7.65 -7.19
N GLY A 100 3.96 -7.26 -6.20
CA GLY A 100 5.24 -7.92 -5.88
C GLY A 100 5.22 -9.43 -5.63
N HIS A 101 4.04 -10.06 -5.49
CA HIS A 101 3.85 -11.51 -5.38
C HIS A 101 3.68 -12.24 -6.73
N LEU A 102 3.39 -11.54 -7.85
CA LEU A 102 3.32 -12.15 -9.19
C LEU A 102 4.69 -12.65 -9.64
N GLU A 103 4.73 -13.71 -10.47
CA GLU A 103 5.98 -14.17 -11.08
C GLU A 103 6.52 -13.13 -12.09
N GLY A 104 7.85 -13.03 -12.18
CA GLY A 104 8.54 -12.05 -13.06
C GLY A 104 8.93 -10.75 -12.36
N GLU A 105 8.82 -9.62 -13.07
CA GLU A 105 9.14 -8.29 -12.55
C GLU A 105 8.17 -7.86 -11.43
N ALA A 106 8.67 -7.14 -10.42
CA ALA A 106 7.83 -6.61 -9.34
C ALA A 106 7.07 -5.36 -9.81
N VAL A 107 5.95 -5.57 -10.51
CA VAL A 107 5.10 -4.50 -11.07
C VAL A 107 4.00 -4.11 -10.09
N ASP A 108 3.83 -2.80 -9.86
CA ASP A 108 2.63 -2.25 -9.22
C ASP A 108 1.81 -1.49 -10.26
N VAL A 109 0.47 -1.54 -10.16
CA VAL A 109 -0.46 -0.86 -11.07
C VAL A 109 -1.06 0.34 -10.38
N PHE A 110 -0.79 1.52 -10.89
CA PHE A 110 -1.37 2.78 -10.48
C PHE A 110 -2.51 3.16 -11.43
N TYR A 111 -3.65 3.60 -10.89
CA TYR A 111 -4.80 4.06 -11.65
C TYR A 111 -5.43 5.29 -10.99
N ASP A 112 -5.56 6.38 -11.74
CA ASP A 112 -6.12 7.66 -11.28
C ASP A 112 -7.58 7.90 -11.71
N GLY A 113 -8.20 6.89 -12.34
CA GLY A 113 -9.54 7.01 -12.91
C GLY A 113 -9.57 7.32 -14.41
N VAL A 114 -8.42 7.65 -15.00
CA VAL A 114 -8.29 7.93 -16.43
C VAL A 114 -7.22 7.04 -17.05
N GLU A 115 -6.02 7.04 -16.49
CA GLU A 115 -4.84 6.38 -17.04
C GLU A 115 -4.25 5.34 -16.10
N PHE A 116 -3.66 4.31 -16.70
CA PHE A 116 -2.91 3.28 -15.99
C PHE A 116 -1.41 3.51 -16.13
N TYR A 117 -0.71 3.39 -15.02
CA TYR A 117 0.75 3.43 -14.97
C TYR A 117 1.29 2.15 -14.32
N GLU A 118 2.22 1.49 -15.01
CA GLU A 118 2.93 0.33 -14.48
C GLU A 118 4.25 0.78 -13.87
N ILE A 119 4.41 0.53 -12.57
CA ILE A 119 5.57 0.96 -11.79
C ILE A 119 6.42 -0.27 -11.50
N LYS A 120 7.49 -0.41 -12.27
CA LYS A 120 8.38 -1.58 -12.26
C LYS A 120 9.57 -1.39 -11.32
N ALA A 121 10.03 -2.49 -10.73
CA ALA A 121 11.31 -2.55 -10.03
C ALA A 121 11.94 -3.94 -10.12
N GLU A 122 13.24 -4.00 -9.84
CA GLU A 122 14.00 -5.24 -9.68
C GLU A 122 13.33 -6.15 -8.64
N ARG A 123 13.13 -7.43 -8.98
CA ARG A 123 12.70 -8.44 -8.01
C ARG A 123 13.89 -8.89 -7.19
N ILE A 124 13.83 -8.65 -5.88
CA ILE A 124 14.85 -9.08 -4.92
C ILE A 124 14.39 -10.39 -4.27
N ASN A 125 15.16 -11.46 -4.45
CA ASN A 125 14.89 -12.75 -3.81
C ASN A 125 15.44 -12.75 -2.38
N THR A 126 14.59 -12.39 -1.41
CA THR A 126 14.94 -12.38 0.02
C THR A 126 13.76 -12.78 0.89
N LYS A 127 14.04 -13.41 2.02
CA LYS A 127 13.05 -13.67 3.08
C LYS A 127 12.76 -12.43 3.93
N ASN A 128 13.61 -11.40 3.85
CA ASN A 128 13.52 -10.22 4.70
C ASN A 128 12.58 -9.18 4.09
N THR A 129 11.29 -9.46 4.14
CA THR A 129 10.26 -8.59 3.56
C THR A 129 9.35 -7.97 4.62
N HIS A 130 9.59 -8.20 5.91
CA HIS A 130 8.74 -7.66 6.97
C HIS A 130 8.73 -6.13 6.91
N GLY A 131 7.53 -5.54 7.01
CA GLY A 131 7.35 -4.09 6.94
C GLY A 131 7.34 -3.48 5.53
N THR A 132 7.39 -4.26 4.45
CA THR A 132 7.41 -3.71 3.08
C THR A 132 6.22 -2.82 2.74
N GLY A 133 5.00 -3.27 3.04
CA GLY A 133 3.77 -2.50 2.83
C GLY A 133 3.76 -1.18 3.59
N CYS A 134 3.94 -1.26 4.92
CA CYS A 134 3.98 -0.09 5.80
C CYS A 134 5.07 0.92 5.39
N THR A 135 6.24 0.42 5.00
CA THR A 135 7.36 1.27 4.57
C THR A 135 7.04 1.96 3.26
N PHE A 136 6.41 1.25 2.31
CA PHE A 136 6.03 1.81 1.03
C PHE A 136 4.97 2.90 1.17
N SER A 137 3.88 2.64 1.91
CA SER A 137 2.83 3.63 2.17
C SER A 137 3.35 4.84 2.96
N SER A 138 4.25 4.62 3.93
CA SER A 138 4.91 5.72 4.67
C SER A 138 5.80 6.57 3.76
N ALA A 139 6.56 5.95 2.86
CA ALA A 139 7.41 6.66 1.91
C ALA A 139 6.58 7.48 0.91
N ILE A 140 5.41 7.00 0.47
CA ILE A 140 4.48 7.79 -0.36
C ILE A 140 4.03 9.02 0.41
N ALA A 141 3.55 8.85 1.65
CA ALA A 141 3.08 9.94 2.50
C ALA A 141 4.18 11.00 2.74
N ALA A 142 5.42 10.56 3.00
CA ALA A 142 6.55 11.45 3.18
C ALA A 142 6.87 12.26 1.91
N ASN A 143 6.86 11.64 0.73
CA ASN A 143 7.10 12.36 -0.52
C ASN A 143 5.96 13.35 -0.85
N LEU A 144 4.71 13.01 -0.57
CA LEU A 144 3.57 13.93 -0.70
C LEU A 144 3.70 15.15 0.23
N ALA A 145 4.24 14.95 1.44
CA ALA A 145 4.51 16.03 2.40
C ALA A 145 5.66 16.93 1.94
N LEU A 146 6.64 16.40 1.20
CA LEU A 146 7.70 17.17 0.54
C LEU A 146 7.24 17.94 -0.71
N GLY A 147 5.97 17.80 -1.12
CA GLY A 147 5.39 18.55 -2.24
C GLY A 147 5.50 17.87 -3.60
N TYR A 148 5.97 16.63 -3.68
CA TYR A 148 5.92 15.87 -4.93
C TYR A 148 4.46 15.56 -5.31
N ASP A 149 4.17 15.52 -6.61
CA ASP A 149 2.92 14.97 -7.11
C ASP A 149 2.78 13.48 -6.75
N LEU A 150 1.57 12.96 -6.81
CA LEU A 150 1.27 11.62 -6.32
C LEU A 150 1.99 10.52 -7.12
N LEU A 151 2.05 10.60 -8.45
CA LEU A 151 2.68 9.58 -9.26
C LEU A 151 4.20 9.56 -9.02
N GLU A 152 4.84 10.72 -8.93
CA GLU A 152 6.26 10.83 -8.59
C GLU A 152 6.53 10.40 -7.15
N ALA A 153 5.65 10.72 -6.19
CA ALA A 153 5.74 10.24 -4.82
C ALA A 153 5.72 8.70 -4.76
N VAL A 154 4.86 8.05 -5.54
CA VAL A 154 4.81 6.58 -5.65
C VAL A 154 6.09 6.03 -6.30
N LYS A 155 6.57 6.61 -7.40
CA LYS A 155 7.82 6.19 -8.05
C LYS A 155 9.03 6.31 -7.10
N ARG A 156 9.11 7.40 -6.34
CA ARG A 156 10.13 7.62 -5.29
C ARG A 156 10.03 6.59 -4.18
N ALA A 157 8.83 6.35 -3.68
CA ALA A 157 8.58 5.34 -2.67
C ALA A 157 8.97 3.94 -3.16
N LYS A 158 8.72 3.62 -4.44
CA LYS A 158 9.08 2.33 -5.03
C LYS A 158 10.59 2.14 -5.08
N ARG A 159 11.33 3.16 -5.54
CA ARG A 159 12.80 3.17 -5.51
C ARG A 159 13.31 2.97 -4.09
N TYR A 160 12.73 3.68 -3.11
CA TYR A 160 13.11 3.58 -1.72
C TYR A 160 12.91 2.18 -1.13
N ILE A 161 11.71 1.60 -1.30
CA ILE A 161 11.44 0.28 -0.74
C ILE A 161 12.27 -0.82 -1.41
N THR A 162 12.51 -0.72 -2.72
CA THR A 162 13.39 -1.67 -3.42
C THR A 162 14.82 -1.63 -2.85
N GLY A 163 15.38 -0.43 -2.61
CA GLY A 163 16.68 -0.29 -1.95
C GLY A 163 16.69 -0.85 -0.52
N ALA A 164 15.62 -0.62 0.24
CA ALA A 164 15.48 -1.12 1.61
C ALA A 164 15.37 -2.66 1.67
N ILE A 165 14.71 -3.30 0.70
CA ILE A 165 14.65 -4.75 0.57
C ILE A 165 16.00 -5.31 0.14
N LYS A 166 16.65 -4.69 -0.86
CA LYS A 166 17.96 -5.10 -1.38
C LYS A 166 19.04 -5.11 -0.29
N ASN A 167 18.99 -4.12 0.61
CA ASN A 167 19.93 -3.97 1.71
C ASN A 167 19.38 -4.47 3.05
N SER A 168 18.37 -5.36 3.01
CA SER A 168 17.70 -5.89 4.20
C SER A 168 18.67 -6.50 5.23
N LEU A 169 18.26 -6.49 6.50
CA LEU A 169 19.07 -6.98 7.61
C LEU A 169 18.60 -8.37 8.04
N SER A 170 19.53 -9.30 8.19
CA SER A 170 19.26 -10.65 8.69
C SER A 170 19.14 -10.67 10.21
N ILE A 171 18.07 -10.04 10.73
CA ILE A 171 17.79 -9.93 12.16
C ILE A 171 16.63 -10.86 12.54
N GLY A 172 16.83 -11.65 13.60
CA GLY A 172 15.85 -12.61 14.12
C GLY A 172 15.80 -13.93 13.34
N HIS A 173 14.93 -14.84 13.79
CA HIS A 173 14.82 -16.21 13.25
C HIS A 173 13.70 -16.38 12.20
N GLY A 174 12.86 -15.36 11.98
CA GLY A 174 11.69 -15.38 11.09
C GLY A 174 11.89 -14.61 9.78
N VAL A 175 10.80 -13.97 9.34
CA VAL A 175 10.80 -13.02 8.20
C VAL A 175 11.47 -11.73 8.66
N GLY A 176 12.70 -11.48 8.22
CA GLY A 176 13.48 -10.31 8.63
C GLY A 176 12.93 -8.98 8.10
N PRO A 177 13.36 -7.84 8.68
CA PRO A 177 12.93 -6.50 8.28
C PRO A 177 13.68 -5.98 7.04
N THR A 178 13.06 -5.01 6.36
CA THR A 178 13.77 -4.14 5.40
C THR A 178 14.75 -3.22 6.14
N ASN A 179 15.75 -2.67 5.44
CA ASN A 179 16.67 -1.69 6.00
C ASN A 179 16.26 -0.26 5.64
N HIS A 180 15.71 0.50 6.58
CA HIS A 180 15.27 1.89 6.36
C HIS A 180 16.42 2.89 6.21
N PHE A 181 17.65 2.54 6.60
CA PHE A 181 18.83 3.41 6.55
C PHE A 181 19.74 3.14 5.34
N TRP A 182 19.27 2.37 4.36
CA TRP A 182 20.09 1.89 3.25
C TRP A 182 20.69 2.99 2.36
N ASN A 183 20.13 4.20 2.38
CA ASN A 183 20.57 5.35 1.59
C ASN A 183 20.92 6.57 2.47
N VAL A 184 21.18 6.36 3.76
CA VAL A 184 21.61 7.41 4.68
C VAL A 184 23.13 7.34 4.83
N GLU A 185 23.81 8.40 4.42
CA GLU A 185 25.22 8.58 4.73
C GLU A 185 25.36 9.18 6.13
N PHE A 186 25.87 8.40 7.07
CA PHE A 186 26.26 8.91 8.36
C PHE A 186 27.59 9.66 8.20
N LYS A 187 27.57 11.00 8.27
CA LYS A 187 28.79 11.79 8.37
C LYS A 187 29.50 11.41 9.68
N GLN A 188 30.73 10.89 9.55
CA GLN A 188 31.66 10.70 10.66
C GLN A 188 32.33 12.03 11.03
#